data_AF-A0A7M4AR57-F1
#
_entry.id   AF-A0A7M4AR57-F1
#
_cell.length_a   1.000
_cell.length_b   1.000
_cell.length_c   1.000
_cell.angle_alpha   90.00
_cell.angle_beta   90.00
_cell.angle_gamma   90.00
#
_symmetry.space_group_name_H-M   'P 1'
#
loop_
_entity.id
_entity.type
_entity.pdbx_description
1 polymer ?
#
loop_
_entity_poly.entity_id
_entity_poly.type
_entity_poly.pdbx_seq_one_letter_code
_entity_poly.pdbx_strand_id
1 'polypeptide(L)'
;CARRNDALKLWLEWRARGDAGWAQMVDTRMADADYLQEKIQAHPDLEMMSSRMWTNVCFRYKSTDTAVDHNKLNTEIRNRLIHEGSFMVSRSNIGEDVILRMVVVNQDLDRDTLDKFLMRVVHHGKEILRGLPAAS
;
A
#
# COMPACT_ATOMS: atom_id res chain seq x y z
N CYS A 1 1.03 -19.75 -36.63
CA CYS A 1 0.64 -19.44 -35.24
C CYS A 1 1.65 -20.02 -34.25
N ALA A 2 2.73 -19.30 -33.92
CA ALA A 2 3.60 -19.67 -32.79
C ALA A 2 3.16 -18.87 -31.55
N ARG A 3 2.84 -19.54 -30.45
CA ARG A 3 2.58 -18.90 -29.14
C ARG A 3 3.89 -18.83 -28.35
N ARG A 4 4.07 -17.75 -27.60
CA ARG A 4 5.19 -17.61 -26.65
C ARG A 4 5.11 -18.69 -25.58
N ASN A 5 6.23 -19.33 -25.26
CA ASN A 5 6.28 -20.40 -24.26
C ASN A 5 6.42 -19.82 -22.83
N ASP A 6 5.37 -19.20 -22.31
CA ASP A 6 5.38 -18.63 -20.95
C ASP A 6 5.32 -19.70 -19.86
N ALA A 7 4.81 -20.90 -20.17
CA ALA A 7 4.78 -22.04 -19.25
C ALA A 7 6.17 -22.48 -18.78
N LEU A 8 7.19 -22.38 -19.64
CA LEU A 8 8.56 -22.75 -19.29
C LEU A 8 9.13 -21.90 -18.15
N LYS A 9 8.82 -20.59 -18.10
CA LYS A 9 9.29 -19.70 -17.03
C LYS A 9 8.71 -20.11 -15.69
N LEU A 10 7.39 -20.34 -15.66
CA LEU A 10 6.71 -20.79 -14.45
C LEU A 10 7.24 -22.15 -13.99
N TRP A 11 7.42 -23.09 -14.91
CA TRP A 11 7.92 -24.43 -14.58
C TRP A 11 9.34 -24.40 -14.00
N LEU A 12 10.23 -23.57 -14.55
CA LEU A 12 11.59 -23.41 -14.01
C LEU A 12 11.58 -22.82 -12.59
N GLU A 13 10.80 -21.77 -12.35
CA GLU A 13 10.63 -21.19 -11.00
C GLU A 13 10.01 -22.20 -10.03
N TRP A 14 9.01 -22.97 -10.49
CA TRP A 14 8.37 -24.01 -9.69
C TRP A 14 9.34 -25.11 -9.30
N ARG A 15 10.17 -25.57 -10.24
CA ARG A 15 11.19 -26.58 -9.97
C ARG A 15 12.28 -26.06 -9.01
N ALA A 16 12.62 -24.78 -9.09
CA ALA A 16 13.63 -24.16 -8.22
C ALA A 16 13.13 -23.97 -6.78
N ARG A 17 11.88 -23.52 -6.59
CA ARG A 17 11.30 -23.19 -5.28
C ARG A 17 10.61 -24.39 -4.61
N GLY A 18 10.02 -25.28 -5.40
CA GLY A 18 9.11 -26.33 -4.93
C GLY A 18 7.78 -25.77 -4.41
N ASP A 19 6.82 -26.66 -4.15
CA ASP A 19 5.47 -26.29 -3.67
C ASP A 19 5.53 -25.54 -2.33
N ALA A 20 6.36 -26.01 -1.40
CA ALA A 20 6.53 -25.40 -0.08
C ALA A 20 7.07 -23.97 -0.16
N GLY A 21 8.02 -23.70 -1.07
CA GLY A 21 8.56 -22.35 -1.27
C GLY A 21 7.52 -21.38 -1.83
N TRP A 22 6.64 -21.85 -2.74
CA TRP A 22 5.52 -21.05 -3.24
C TRP A 22 4.48 -20.76 -2.16
N ALA A 23 4.11 -21.77 -1.37
CA ALA A 23 3.18 -21.61 -0.25
C ALA A 23 3.72 -20.59 0.77
N GLN A 24 4.97 -20.77 1.22
CA GLN A 24 5.62 -19.87 2.16
C GLN A 24 5.65 -18.43 1.64
N MET A 25 5.91 -18.23 0.35
CA MET A 25 5.92 -16.90 -0.25
C MET A 25 4.55 -16.22 -0.17
N VAL A 26 3.46 -16.94 -0.46
CA VAL A 26 2.09 -16.41 -0.36
C VAL A 26 1.76 -16.12 1.11
N ASP A 27 2.03 -17.06 2.01
CA ASP A 27 1.74 -16.92 3.44
C ASP A 27 2.47 -15.73 4.06
N THR A 28 3.73 -15.50 3.67
CA THR A 28 4.50 -14.36 4.15
C THR A 28 3.87 -13.04 3.71
N ARG A 29 3.45 -12.93 2.44
CA ARG A 29 2.78 -11.71 1.95
C ARG A 29 1.42 -11.48 2.59
N MET A 30 0.69 -12.55 2.89
CA MET A 30 -0.55 -12.47 3.66
C MET A 30 -0.29 -11.94 5.07
N ALA A 31 0.72 -12.46 5.76
CA ALA A 31 1.12 -12.01 7.10
C ALA A 31 1.61 -10.55 7.12
N ASP A 32 2.32 -10.11 6.07
CA ASP A 32 2.73 -8.71 5.95
C ASP A 32 1.54 -7.77 5.71
N ALA A 33 0.52 -8.23 4.98
CA ALA A 33 -0.72 -7.48 4.79
C ALA A 33 -1.56 -7.41 6.07
N ASP A 34 -1.57 -8.48 6.89
CA ASP A 34 -2.13 -8.47 8.24
C ASP A 34 -1.43 -7.46 9.13
N TYR A 35 -0.09 -7.50 9.16
CA TYR A 35 0.72 -6.53 9.90
C TYR A 35 0.40 -5.08 9.50
N LEU A 36 0.34 -4.80 8.20
CA LEU A 36 0.01 -3.46 7.70
C LEU A 36 -1.40 -3.02 8.13
N GLN A 37 -2.39 -3.92 8.06
CA GLN A 37 -3.76 -3.64 8.51
C GLN A 37 -3.80 -3.31 10.01
N GLU A 38 -3.15 -4.10 10.85
CA GLU A 38 -3.11 -3.87 12.30
C GLU A 38 -2.51 -2.50 12.63
N LYS A 39 -1.43 -2.11 11.96
CA LYS A 39 -0.81 -0.79 12.12
C LYS A 39 -1.74 0.35 11.72
N ILE A 40 -2.46 0.20 10.60
CA ILE A 40 -3.42 1.21 10.13
C ILE A 40 -4.56 1.36 11.14
N GLN A 41 -5.12 0.25 11.63
CA GLN A 41 -6.23 0.26 12.59
C GLN A 41 -5.81 0.85 13.94
N ALA A 42 -4.55 0.68 14.35
CA ALA A 42 -4.01 1.25 15.58
C ALA A 42 -3.65 2.74 15.46
N HIS A 43 -3.56 3.29 14.25
CA HIS A 43 -3.11 4.67 14.04
C HIS A 43 -4.30 5.66 14.08
N PRO A 44 -4.24 6.75 14.89
CA PRO A 44 -5.38 7.66 15.05
C PRO A 44 -5.72 8.45 13.79
N ASP A 45 -4.72 8.75 12.96
CA ASP A 45 -4.89 9.53 11.73
C ASP A 45 -5.16 8.66 10.48
N LEU A 46 -5.30 7.34 10.62
CA LEU A 46 -5.56 6.44 9.49
C LEU A 46 -6.87 5.68 9.69
N GLU A 47 -7.46 5.22 8.60
CA GLU A 47 -8.59 4.31 8.64
C GLU A 47 -8.61 3.32 7.47
N MET A 48 -9.06 2.10 7.77
CA MET A 48 -9.35 1.08 6.77
C MET A 48 -10.63 1.46 6.03
N MET A 49 -10.60 1.40 4.71
CA MET A 49 -11.73 1.79 3.84
C MET A 49 -12.49 0.59 3.28
N SER A 50 -11.97 -0.63 3.48
CA SER A 50 -12.69 -1.88 3.21
C SER A 50 -12.20 -2.96 4.15
N SER A 51 -12.93 -4.08 4.25
CA SER A 51 -12.32 -5.33 4.70
C SER A 51 -11.15 -5.67 3.76
N ARG A 52 -10.04 -6.13 4.33
CA ARG A 52 -8.87 -6.56 3.56
C ARG A 52 -9.22 -7.86 2.85
N MET A 53 -8.86 -7.92 1.57
CA MET A 53 -8.97 -9.13 0.76
C MET A 53 -7.58 -9.50 0.28
N TRP A 54 -7.06 -10.63 0.73
CA TRP A 54 -5.69 -11.06 0.42
C TRP A 54 -4.67 -9.97 0.78
N THR A 55 -3.67 -9.74 -0.06
CA THR A 55 -2.61 -8.77 0.18
C THR A 55 -3.00 -7.32 -0.14
N ASN A 56 -4.28 -7.07 -0.42
CA ASN A 56 -4.80 -5.77 -0.84
C ASN A 56 -5.34 -4.97 0.34
N VAL A 57 -4.59 -3.94 0.75
CA VAL A 57 -4.91 -3.07 1.89
C VAL A 57 -5.37 -1.71 1.36
N CYS A 58 -6.66 -1.43 1.54
CA CYS A 58 -7.33 -0.21 1.13
C CYS A 58 -7.58 0.67 2.35
N PHE A 59 -6.95 1.84 2.41
CA PHE A 59 -7.02 2.74 3.55
C PHE A 59 -6.90 4.20 3.13
N ARG A 60 -7.12 5.12 4.05
CA ARG A 60 -6.86 6.55 3.83
C ARG A 60 -6.37 7.23 5.11
N TYR A 61 -5.78 8.41 4.94
CA TYR A 61 -5.56 9.35 6.02
C TYR A 61 -6.89 10.04 6.38
N LYS A 62 -7.22 10.09 7.67
CA LYS A 62 -8.38 10.77 8.21
C LYS A 62 -7.99 11.98 9.06
N SER A 63 -8.75 13.06 8.92
CA SER A 63 -8.79 14.18 9.84
C SER A 63 -10.11 14.18 10.59
N THR A 64 -10.10 14.59 11.86
CA THR A 64 -11.33 14.85 12.65
C THR A 64 -11.96 16.21 12.34
N ASP A 65 -11.24 17.08 11.62
CA ASP A 65 -11.76 18.36 11.16
C ASP A 65 -12.70 18.16 9.96
N THR A 66 -13.97 18.54 10.14
CA THR A 66 -15.03 18.42 9.13
C THR A 66 -14.83 19.36 7.93
N ALA A 67 -14.00 20.39 8.05
CA ALA A 67 -13.68 21.30 6.94
C ALA A 67 -12.69 20.67 5.94
N VAL A 68 -12.03 19.57 6.31
CA VAL A 68 -11.04 18.90 5.46
C VAL A 68 -11.73 18.01 4.43
N ASP A 69 -11.44 18.27 3.16
CA ASP A 69 -11.78 17.37 2.07
C ASP A 69 -10.78 16.20 2.03
N HIS A 70 -11.19 15.04 2.59
CA HIS A 70 -10.35 13.84 2.64
C HIS A 70 -9.94 13.34 1.25
N ASN A 71 -10.74 13.59 0.21
CA ASN A 71 -10.43 13.14 -1.14
C ASN A 71 -9.28 13.94 -1.73
N LYS A 72 -9.30 15.26 -1.56
CA LYS A 72 -8.17 16.13 -1.95
C LYS A 72 -6.93 15.83 -1.13
N LEU A 73 -7.09 15.67 0.19
CA LEU A 73 -5.98 15.35 1.09
C LEU A 73 -5.27 14.06 0.67
N ASN A 74 -6.00 12.96 0.50
CA ASN A 74 -5.40 11.67 0.14
C ASN A 74 -4.86 11.63 -1.28
N THR A 75 -5.46 12.38 -2.21
CA THR A 75 -4.89 12.58 -3.55
C THR A 75 -3.53 13.27 -3.47
N GLU A 76 -3.43 14.32 -2.66
CA GLU A 76 -2.19 15.08 -2.50
C GLU A 76 -1.11 14.30 -1.75
N ILE A 77 -1.46 13.58 -0.67
CA ILE A 77 -0.52 12.66 0.02
C ILE A 77 0.11 11.69 -0.98
N ARG A 78 -0.71 11.06 -1.82
CA ARG A 78 -0.25 10.12 -2.85
C ARG A 78 0.66 10.79 -3.88
N ASN A 79 0.34 12.01 -4.29
CA ASN A 79 1.17 12.75 -5.24
C ASN A 79 2.54 13.10 -4.64
N ARG A 80 2.59 13.55 -3.39
CA ARG A 80 3.86 13.85 -2.70
C ARG A 80 4.73 12.61 -2.54
N LEU A 81 4.15 11.47 -2.15
CA LEU A 81 4.87 10.19 -2.06
C LEU A 81 5.52 9.80 -3.39
N ILE A 82 4.78 9.95 -4.50
CA ILE A 82 5.29 9.62 -5.84
C ILE A 82 6.35 10.62 -6.30
N HIS A 83 6.14 11.91 -6.05
CA HIS A 83 7.08 12.95 -6.44
C HIS A 83 8.43 12.80 -5.75
N GLU A 84 8.41 12.46 -4.46
CA GLU A 84 9.59 12.14 -3.68
C GLU A 84 10.31 10.87 -4.16
N GLY A 85 9.59 9.97 -4.84
CA GLY A 85 10.13 8.74 -5.40
C GLY A 85 10.50 7.66 -4.37
N SER A 86 10.25 7.90 -3.08
CA SER A 86 10.56 6.94 -2.01
C SER A 86 9.55 5.79 -1.93
N PHE A 87 8.27 6.05 -2.23
CA PHE A 87 7.23 5.03 -2.24
C PHE A 87 6.25 5.21 -3.40
N MET A 88 5.91 4.11 -4.06
CA MET A 88 4.84 4.07 -5.05
C MET A 88 3.60 3.41 -4.46
N VAL A 89 2.48 4.12 -4.44
CA VAL A 89 1.19 3.60 -4.02
C VAL A 89 0.10 3.97 -5.02
N SER A 90 -0.81 3.02 -5.25
CA SER A 90 -1.93 3.24 -6.17
C SER A 90 -3.01 4.09 -5.49
N ARG A 91 -3.62 4.98 -6.28
CA ARG A 91 -4.85 5.69 -5.91
C ARG A 91 -6.02 4.90 -6.48
N SER A 92 -7.06 4.70 -5.69
CA SER A 92 -8.31 4.06 -6.12
C SER A 92 -9.51 4.76 -5.49
N ASN A 93 -10.71 4.37 -5.89
CA ASN A 93 -11.94 4.90 -5.33
C ASN A 93 -12.80 3.75 -4.78
N ILE A 94 -13.40 3.97 -3.61
CA ILE A 94 -14.50 3.16 -3.09
C ILE A 94 -15.71 4.08 -3.03
N GLY A 95 -16.66 3.89 -3.95
CA GLY A 95 -17.68 4.90 -4.20
C GLY A 95 -17.06 6.23 -4.60
N GLU A 96 -17.37 7.30 -3.88
CA GLU A 96 -16.82 8.63 -4.10
C GLU A 96 -15.53 8.90 -3.31
N ASP A 97 -15.17 8.03 -2.36
CA ASP A 97 -14.01 8.22 -1.50
C ASP A 97 -12.71 7.80 -2.19
N VAL A 98 -11.73 8.70 -2.20
CA VAL A 98 -10.36 8.43 -2.64
C VAL A 98 -9.60 7.69 -1.54
N ILE A 99 -8.95 6.62 -1.95
CA ILE A 99 -8.17 5.75 -1.06
C ILE A 99 -6.74 5.56 -1.57
N LEU A 100 -5.85 5.26 -0.63
CA LEU A 100 -4.55 4.67 -0.90
C LEU A 100 -4.72 3.15 -0.89
N ARG A 101 -4.25 2.51 -1.97
CA ARG A 101 -4.32 1.07 -2.13
C ARG A 101 -2.91 0.50 -2.22
N MET A 102 -2.51 -0.18 -1.14
CA MET A 102 -1.25 -0.89 -1.05
C MET A 102 -1.47 -2.38 -1.29
N VAL A 103 -0.79 -2.94 -2.29
CA VAL A 103 -0.85 -4.37 -2.62
C VAL A 103 0.50 -4.98 -2.25
N VAL A 104 0.52 -5.78 -1.19
CA VAL A 104 1.75 -6.34 -0.61
C VAL A 104 2.16 -7.59 -1.39
N VAL A 105 2.89 -7.40 -2.49
CA VAL A 105 3.31 -8.50 -3.39
C VAL A 105 4.80 -8.50 -3.71
N ASN A 106 5.52 -7.41 -3.43
CA ASN A 106 6.96 -7.38 -3.61
C ASN A 106 7.63 -8.36 -2.63
N GLN A 107 8.46 -9.27 -3.14
CA GLN A 107 9.14 -10.28 -2.35
C GLN A 107 10.27 -9.68 -1.50
N ASP A 108 10.83 -8.55 -1.93
CA ASP A 108 11.91 -7.85 -1.22
C ASP A 108 11.38 -6.85 -0.18
N LEU A 109 10.06 -6.83 0.05
CA LEU A 109 9.45 -5.99 1.06
C LEU A 109 9.63 -6.58 2.46
N ASP A 110 10.08 -5.75 3.40
CA ASP A 110 10.10 -6.07 4.82
C ASP A 110 9.16 -5.16 5.62
N ARG A 111 8.97 -5.51 6.90
CA ARG A 111 8.07 -4.77 7.79
C ARG A 111 8.58 -3.37 8.13
N ASP A 112 9.89 -3.16 8.15
CA ASP A 112 10.49 -1.83 8.34
C ASP A 112 10.13 -0.89 7.19
N THR A 113 10.14 -1.40 5.95
CA THR A 113 9.69 -0.66 4.76
C THR A 113 8.20 -0.31 4.86
N LEU A 114 7.36 -1.22 5.36
CA LEU A 114 5.94 -0.94 5.62
C LEU A 114 5.73 0.14 6.68
N ASP A 115 6.50 0.09 7.78
CA ASP A 115 6.44 1.10 8.84
C ASP A 115 6.90 2.47 8.32
N LYS A 116 8.00 2.52 7.55
CA LYS A 116 8.48 3.74 6.89
C LYS A 116 7.46 4.29 5.90
N PHE A 117 6.79 3.43 5.15
CA PHE A 117 5.71 3.82 4.25
C PHE A 117 4.57 4.52 5.01
N LEU A 118 4.06 3.90 6.07
CA LEU A 118 2.99 4.52 6.89
C LEU A 118 3.45 5.82 7.55
N MET A 119 4.67 5.84 8.09
CA MET A 119 5.27 7.05 8.65
C MET A 119 5.27 8.18 7.62
N ARG A 120 5.62 7.88 6.36
CA ARG A 120 5.68 8.88 5.29
C ARG A 120 4.30 9.35 4.85
N VAL A 121 3.32 8.46 4.77
CA VAL A 121 1.90 8.80 4.54
C VAL A 121 1.41 9.78 5.61
N VAL A 122 1.66 9.47 6.88
CA VAL A 122 1.22 10.30 8.02
C VAL A 122 1.96 11.63 8.04
N HIS A 123 3.26 11.63 7.76
CA HIS A 123 4.06 12.84 7.65
C HIS A 123 3.48 13.81 6.61
N HIS A 124 3.26 13.33 5.38
CA HIS A 124 2.66 14.15 4.31
C HIS A 124 1.27 14.64 4.69
N GLY A 125 0.43 13.78 5.29
CA GLY A 125 -0.89 14.18 5.78
C GLY A 125 -0.82 15.34 6.78
N LYS A 126 0.11 15.27 7.75
CA LYS A 126 0.32 16.34 8.73
C LYS A 126 0.86 17.63 8.11
N GLU A 127 1.76 17.54 7.14
CA GLU A 127 2.27 18.73 6.44
C GLU A 127 1.18 19.44 5.65
N ILE A 128 0.37 18.68 4.91
CA ILE A 128 -0.74 19.22 4.10
C ILE A 128 -1.76 19.90 5.01
N LEU A 129 -2.12 19.28 6.15
CA LEU A 129 -3.05 19.88 7.12
C LEU A 129 -2.49 21.15 7.78
N ARG A 130 -1.17 21.29 7.88
CA ARG A 130 -0.49 22.51 8.35
C ARG A 130 -0.32 23.57 7.26
N GLY A 131 -0.76 23.30 6.02
CA GLY A 131 -0.62 24.19 4.89
C GLY A 131 0.83 24.31 4.38
N LEU A 132 1.69 23.34 4.69
CA LEU A 132 3.08 23.35 4.23
C LEU A 132 3.17 22.91 2.75
N PRO A 133 3.99 23.60 1.92
CA PRO A 133 4.19 23.20 0.54
C PRO A 133 4.87 21.83 0.46
N ALA A 134 4.77 21.16 -0.69
CA ALA A 134 5.58 19.97 -0.94
C ALA A 134 7.07 20.35 -0.93
N ALA A 135 7.91 19.53 -0.31
CA ALA A 135 9.35 19.70 -0.37
C ALA A 135 9.83 19.53 -1.83
N SER A 136 10.62 20.49 -2.30
CA SER A 136 11.19 20.54 -3.65
C SER A 136 12.28 19.50 -3.89
#